data_AF-A0A561R1X5-F1
#
_entry.id   AF-A0A561R1X5-F1
#
_cell.length_a   1.000
_cell.length_b   1.000
_cell.length_c   1.000
_cell.angle_alpha   90.00
_cell.angle_beta   90.00
_cell.angle_gamma   90.00
#
_symmetry.space_group_name_H-M   'P 1'
#
loop_
_entity.id
_entity.type
_entity.pdbx_description
1 polymer ?
#
loop_
_entity_poly.entity_id
_entity_poly.type
_entity_poly.pdbx_seq_one_letter_code
_entity_poly.pdbx_strand_id
1 'polypeptide(L)'
;MKKMLAAAALATMLIPCVSFAETLKFPSEKPIAQITIPDSWGPEETETGIQATSDDSAIYLSIDIADEKTSDKVISDAIDFLQQNGVSIDEKSQKESDDTVNGMKMSNLDWSGKDKDGPVNIGLSFLSPKPGKLLVITYWGTKGEQEKHGPELLAIIQSLKSAGK
;
A
#
# COMPACT_ATOMS: atom_id res chain seq x y z
N MET A 1 -39.32 51.90 -7.03
CA MET A 1 -39.10 51.28 -5.70
C MET A 1 -38.48 49.90 -5.92
N LYS A 2 -37.33 49.63 -5.26
CA LYS A 2 -36.76 48.32 -4.87
C LYS A 2 -36.43 47.33 -6.02
N LYS A 3 -35.18 47.26 -6.49
CA LYS A 3 -34.02 46.51 -5.96
C LYS A 3 -34.18 44.97 -6.01
N MET A 4 -33.20 44.36 -6.71
CA MET A 4 -32.62 43.01 -6.49
C MET A 4 -33.48 41.82 -6.97
N LEU A 5 -32.94 40.76 -7.57
CA LEU A 5 -31.69 40.04 -7.32
C LEU A 5 -31.13 39.39 -8.62
N ALA A 6 -29.81 39.42 -8.75
CA ALA A 6 -29.06 38.58 -9.68
C ALA A 6 -29.03 37.13 -9.16
N ALA A 7 -29.21 36.15 -10.03
CA ALA A 7 -28.92 34.75 -9.76
C ALA A 7 -27.80 34.30 -10.70
N ALA A 8 -26.55 34.51 -10.29
CA ALA A 8 -25.41 33.85 -10.89
C ALA A 8 -25.36 32.43 -10.31
N ALA A 9 -25.82 31.45 -11.09
CA ALA A 9 -25.61 30.04 -10.78
C ALA A 9 -24.13 29.72 -11.01
N LEU A 10 -23.34 29.75 -9.94
CA LEU A 10 -21.97 29.25 -9.94
C LEU A 10 -22.05 27.72 -9.92
N ALA A 11 -22.13 27.11 -11.11
CA ALA A 11 -21.89 25.68 -11.26
C ALA A 11 -20.40 25.45 -10.99
N THR A 12 -20.06 25.08 -9.75
CA THR A 12 -18.74 24.53 -9.41
C THR A 12 -18.57 23.24 -10.20
N MET A 13 -17.92 23.34 -11.36
CA MET A 13 -17.37 22.17 -12.04
C MET A 13 -16.38 21.51 -11.07
N LEU A 14 -16.74 20.31 -10.58
CA LEU A 14 -15.80 19.41 -9.94
C LEU A 14 -14.79 19.00 -11.03
N ILE A 15 -13.68 19.74 -11.12
CA ILE A 15 -12.54 19.33 -11.93
C ILE A 15 -11.99 18.09 -11.21
N PRO A 16 -11.98 16.89 -11.82
CA PRO A 16 -11.30 15.76 -11.23
C PRO A 16 -9.83 16.17 -11.07
N CYS A 17 -9.34 16.20 -9.82
CA CYS A 17 -7.92 16.33 -9.57
C CYS A 17 -7.25 15.12 -10.24
N VAL A 18 -6.53 15.39 -11.34
CA VAL A 18 -5.58 14.42 -11.87
C VAL A 18 -4.48 14.28 -10.81
N SER A 19 -4.61 13.26 -9.96
CA SER A 19 -3.53 12.81 -9.09
C SER A 19 -2.42 12.32 -10.01
N PHE A 20 -1.28 13.01 -10.01
CA PHE A 20 -0.09 12.50 -10.67
C PHE A 20 0.41 11.29 -9.86
N ALA A 21 1.07 10.34 -10.51
CA ALA A 21 1.65 9.20 -9.81
C ALA A 21 3.17 9.33 -9.89
N GLU A 22 3.83 9.37 -8.74
CA GLU A 22 5.28 9.47 -8.64
C GLU A 22 5.92 8.07 -8.70
N THR A 23 6.99 7.94 -9.49
CA THR A 23 7.83 6.73 -9.47
C THR A 23 8.96 6.90 -8.47
N LEU A 24 8.86 6.16 -7.37
CA LEU A 24 9.85 6.13 -6.30
C LEU A 24 10.86 5.00 -6.52
N LYS A 25 12.13 5.29 -6.30
CA LYS A 25 13.23 4.31 -6.27
C LYS A 25 13.73 4.22 -4.84
N PHE A 26 13.72 3.02 -4.26
CA PHE A 26 14.02 2.84 -2.85
C PHE A 26 15.00 1.69 -2.57
N PRO A 27 15.92 1.86 -1.59
CA PRO A 27 16.21 3.14 -0.93
C PRO A 27 16.83 4.13 -1.94
N SER A 28 16.62 5.43 -1.77
CA SER A 28 17.06 6.47 -2.70
C SER A 28 18.57 6.49 -2.93
N GLU A 29 19.34 6.20 -1.88
CA GLU A 29 20.81 6.12 -1.91
C GLU A 29 21.34 4.95 -2.75
N LYS A 30 20.68 3.78 -2.67
CA LYS A 30 21.08 2.54 -3.38
C LYS A 30 19.84 1.76 -3.83
N PRO A 31 19.16 2.20 -4.90
CA PRO A 31 17.89 1.62 -5.28
C PRO A 31 17.95 0.12 -5.53
N ILE A 32 17.06 -0.61 -4.88
CA ILE A 32 16.86 -2.05 -5.06
C ILE A 32 15.56 -2.29 -5.81
N ALA A 33 14.54 -1.53 -5.49
CA ALA A 33 13.22 -1.62 -6.11
C ALA A 33 12.71 -0.23 -6.48
N GLN A 34 11.73 -0.22 -7.38
CA GLN A 34 10.97 0.96 -7.69
C GLN A 34 9.48 0.63 -7.79
N ILE A 35 8.66 1.60 -7.44
CA ILE A 35 7.21 1.52 -7.48
C ILE A 35 6.65 2.84 -7.99
N THR A 36 5.43 2.83 -8.50
CA THR A 36 4.65 4.02 -8.85
C THR A 36 3.44 4.08 -7.93
N ILE A 37 3.33 5.15 -7.14
CA ILE A 37 2.22 5.37 -6.19
C ILE A 37 1.57 6.72 -6.54
N PRO A 38 0.23 6.82 -6.57
CA PRO A 38 -0.46 8.10 -6.72
C PRO A 38 -0.04 9.10 -5.64
N ASP A 39 0.18 10.36 -6.00
CA ASP A 39 0.55 11.42 -5.07
C ASP A 39 -0.53 11.64 -4.00
N SER A 40 -1.79 11.36 -4.34
CA SER A 40 -2.93 11.38 -3.42
C SER A 40 -2.79 10.42 -2.25
N TRP A 41 -1.96 9.37 -2.38
CA TRP A 41 -1.68 8.44 -1.29
C TRP A 41 -0.52 8.89 -0.38
N GLY A 42 0.06 10.07 -0.67
CA GLY A 42 1.15 10.67 0.10
C GLY A 42 2.32 9.71 0.32
N PRO A 43 2.95 9.15 -0.74
CA PRO A 43 3.99 8.17 -0.55
C PRO A 43 5.26 8.80 0.04
N GLU A 44 5.87 8.11 1.00
CA GLU A 44 7.02 8.58 1.77
C GLU A 44 8.08 7.49 1.86
N GLU A 45 9.36 7.88 1.74
CA GLU A 45 10.49 6.98 2.04
C GLU A 45 10.65 6.83 3.55
N THR A 46 10.80 5.59 4.01
CA THR A 46 11.08 5.24 5.42
C THR A 46 12.55 4.83 5.55
N GLU A 47 13.00 4.54 6.78
CA GLU A 47 14.36 4.02 7.00
C GLU A 47 14.64 2.71 6.24
N THR A 48 13.60 1.90 6.01
CA THR A 48 13.70 0.53 5.50
C THR A 48 13.02 0.34 4.14
N GLY A 49 12.32 1.35 3.63
CA GLY A 49 11.58 1.23 2.39
C GLY A 49 10.67 2.43 2.12
N ILE A 50 9.40 2.17 1.88
CA ILE A 50 8.39 3.20 1.56
C ILE A 50 7.05 2.87 2.22
N GLN A 51 6.26 3.90 2.48
CA GLN A 51 4.88 3.77 2.95
C GLN A 51 3.96 4.74 2.22
N ALA A 52 2.67 4.43 2.21
CA ALA A 52 1.62 5.26 1.64
C ALA A 52 0.27 4.93 2.30
N THR A 53 -0.65 5.88 2.31
CA THR A 53 -2.01 5.70 2.83
C THR A 53 -2.99 6.30 1.84
N SER A 54 -4.05 5.58 1.47
CA SER A 54 -5.07 6.12 0.55
C SER A 54 -5.64 7.44 1.09
N ASP A 55 -6.11 8.30 0.18
CA ASP A 55 -6.60 9.64 0.51
C ASP A 55 -7.77 9.65 1.51
N ASP A 56 -8.60 8.60 1.47
CA ASP A 56 -9.69 8.34 2.41
C ASP A 56 -9.28 7.51 3.64
N SER A 57 -8.00 7.17 3.78
CA SER A 57 -7.42 6.32 4.84
C SER A 57 -7.97 4.89 4.90
N ALA A 58 -8.66 4.43 3.85
CA ALA A 58 -9.19 3.07 3.78
C ALA A 58 -8.10 2.01 3.62
N ILE A 59 -6.91 2.37 3.14
CA ILE A 59 -5.77 1.47 2.93
C ILE A 59 -4.50 2.11 3.48
N TYR A 60 -3.76 1.32 4.26
CA TYR A 60 -2.34 1.54 4.49
C TYR A 60 -1.51 0.51 3.71
N LEU A 61 -0.41 0.98 3.12
CA LEU A 61 0.57 0.18 2.40
C LEU A 61 1.98 0.54 2.85
N SER A 62 2.79 -0.46 3.13
CA SER A 62 4.24 -0.29 3.32
C SER A 62 5.00 -1.39 2.59
N ILE A 63 6.20 -1.05 2.12
CA ILE A 63 7.08 -1.95 1.40
C ILE A 63 8.49 -1.77 1.94
N ASP A 64 8.92 -2.73 2.76
CA ASP A 64 10.25 -2.74 3.35
C ASP A 64 11.20 -3.68 2.63
N ILE A 65 12.49 -3.38 2.70
CA ILE A 65 13.55 -4.22 2.15
C ILE A 65 14.17 -5.06 3.27
N ALA A 66 14.06 -6.37 3.14
CA ALA A 66 14.71 -7.35 4.00
C ALA A 66 15.73 -8.21 3.24
N ASP A 67 16.53 -8.97 3.98
CA ASP A 67 17.34 -10.05 3.42
C ASP A 67 16.51 -11.33 3.33
N GLU A 68 16.60 -12.05 2.21
CA GLU A 68 15.81 -13.29 1.99
C GLU A 68 16.06 -14.37 3.06
N LYS A 69 17.21 -14.32 3.74
CA LYS A 69 17.61 -15.31 4.75
C LYS A 69 16.89 -15.16 6.10
N THR A 70 16.09 -14.11 6.28
CA THR A 70 15.44 -13.78 7.56
C THR A 70 13.91 -13.82 7.49
N SER A 71 13.33 -14.57 6.54
CA SER A 71 11.87 -14.61 6.26
C SER A 71 11.00 -14.81 7.51
N ASP A 72 11.37 -15.73 8.41
CA ASP A 72 10.55 -16.04 9.60
C ASP A 72 10.52 -14.86 10.59
N LYS A 73 11.68 -14.21 10.77
CA LYS A 73 11.81 -13.01 11.60
C LYS A 73 11.04 -11.84 10.99
N VAL A 74 11.03 -11.75 9.66
CA VAL A 74 10.30 -10.69 8.95
C VAL A 74 8.79 -10.82 9.17
N ILE A 75 8.24 -12.06 9.17
CA ILE A 75 6.82 -12.28 9.47
C ILE A 75 6.50 -11.81 10.89
N SER A 76 7.30 -12.21 11.89
CA SER A 76 7.06 -11.78 13.27
C SER A 76 7.19 -10.27 13.43
N ASP A 77 8.20 -9.65 12.82
CA ASP A 77 8.42 -8.20 12.91
C ASP A 77 7.26 -7.42 12.25
N ALA A 78 6.70 -7.92 11.13
CA ALA A 78 5.53 -7.33 10.48
C ALA A 78 4.25 -7.47 11.32
N ILE A 79 4.05 -8.63 11.98
CA ILE A 79 2.93 -8.84 12.91
C ILE A 79 3.05 -7.89 14.11
N ASP A 80 4.24 -7.76 14.68
CA ASP A 80 4.50 -6.84 15.79
C ASP A 80 4.22 -5.38 15.37
N PHE A 81 4.63 -4.99 14.15
CA PHE A 81 4.34 -3.66 13.60
C PHE A 81 2.83 -3.41 13.48
N LEU A 82 2.07 -4.36 12.93
CA LEU A 82 0.60 -4.27 12.85
C LEU A 82 -0.03 -4.07 14.23
N GLN A 83 0.40 -4.87 15.22
CA GLN A 83 -0.12 -4.77 16.59
C GLN A 83 0.24 -3.45 17.27
N GLN A 84 1.47 -2.95 17.07
CA GLN A 84 1.90 -1.63 17.58
C GLN A 84 1.07 -0.48 17.00
N ASN A 85 0.59 -0.65 15.76
CA ASN A 85 -0.33 0.29 15.09
C ASN A 85 -1.82 0.06 15.44
N GLY A 86 -2.11 -0.81 16.43
CA GLY A 86 -3.46 -1.05 16.91
C GLY A 86 -4.29 -2.00 16.03
N VAL A 87 -3.65 -2.73 15.12
CA VAL A 87 -4.29 -3.76 14.31
C VAL A 87 -4.28 -5.08 15.06
N SER A 88 -5.47 -5.62 15.33
CA SER A 88 -5.65 -6.97 15.86
C SER A 88 -5.84 -7.98 14.74
N ILE A 89 -5.16 -9.13 14.83
CA ILE A 89 -5.15 -10.17 13.80
C ILE A 89 -5.98 -11.36 14.29
N ASP A 90 -6.87 -11.89 13.43
CA ASP A 90 -7.49 -13.19 13.64
C ASP A 90 -6.61 -14.27 13.00
N GLU A 91 -5.68 -14.83 13.77
CA GLU A 91 -4.73 -15.85 13.31
C GLU A 91 -5.41 -17.06 12.65
N LYS A 92 -6.63 -17.41 13.07
CA LYS A 92 -7.38 -18.55 12.50
C LYS A 92 -7.88 -18.30 11.09
N SER A 93 -7.89 -17.06 10.66
CA SER A 93 -8.32 -16.65 9.33
C SER A 93 -7.20 -16.67 8.30
N GLN A 94 -5.97 -17.07 8.70
CA GLN A 94 -4.81 -17.11 7.82
C GLN A 94 -5.10 -17.87 6.53
N LYS A 95 -4.73 -17.24 5.42
CA LYS A 95 -4.72 -17.85 4.10
C LYS A 95 -3.36 -17.60 3.47
N GLU A 96 -2.89 -18.58 2.73
CA GLU A 96 -1.65 -18.48 1.98
C GLU A 96 -1.94 -18.61 0.50
N SER A 97 -1.22 -17.84 -0.31
CA SER A 97 -1.30 -17.94 -1.77
C SER A 97 0.03 -17.57 -2.41
N ASP A 98 0.24 -18.08 -3.62
CA ASP A 98 1.38 -17.69 -4.46
C ASP A 98 0.86 -16.99 -5.72
N ASP A 99 1.62 -15.99 -6.19
CA ASP A 99 1.34 -15.25 -7.41
C ASP A 99 2.65 -14.87 -8.14
N THR A 100 2.53 -14.17 -9.25
CA THR A 100 3.66 -13.64 -10.02
C THR A 100 3.39 -12.19 -10.40
N VAL A 101 4.26 -11.29 -9.95
CA VAL A 101 4.22 -9.86 -10.29
C VAL A 101 5.43 -9.55 -11.16
N ASN A 102 5.21 -9.12 -12.40
CA ASN A 102 6.29 -8.75 -13.33
C ASN A 102 7.39 -9.83 -13.49
N GLY A 103 7.00 -11.11 -13.44
CA GLY A 103 7.93 -12.25 -13.53
C GLY A 103 8.67 -12.58 -12.23
N MET A 104 8.43 -11.84 -11.15
CA MET A 104 8.93 -12.12 -9.81
C MET A 104 7.90 -12.96 -9.04
N LYS A 105 8.36 -14.01 -8.36
CA LYS A 105 7.49 -14.83 -7.50
C LYS A 105 7.07 -14.02 -6.28
N MET A 106 5.77 -14.05 -6.00
CA MET A 106 5.17 -13.46 -4.81
C MET A 106 4.53 -14.55 -3.97
N SER A 107 4.75 -14.54 -2.66
CA SER A 107 4.00 -15.35 -1.70
C SER A 107 3.24 -14.41 -0.76
N ASN A 108 1.99 -14.73 -0.45
CA ASN A 108 1.10 -13.89 0.34
C ASN A 108 0.62 -14.65 1.57
N LEU A 109 0.53 -13.93 2.68
CA LEU A 109 -0.18 -14.33 3.88
C LEU A 109 -1.29 -13.31 4.14
N ASP A 110 -2.53 -13.76 4.17
CA ASP A 110 -3.70 -12.90 4.35
C ASP A 110 -4.44 -13.26 5.64
N TRP A 111 -4.88 -12.25 6.38
CA TRP A 111 -5.73 -12.41 7.56
C TRP A 111 -6.90 -11.45 7.52
N SER A 112 -7.95 -11.82 8.25
CA SER A 112 -8.92 -10.86 8.77
C SER A 112 -8.41 -10.27 10.08
N GLY A 113 -8.80 -9.04 10.35
CA GLY A 113 -8.47 -8.38 11.60
C GLY A 113 -9.44 -7.26 11.95
N LYS A 114 -9.02 -6.42 12.89
CA LYS A 114 -9.74 -5.22 13.27
C LYS A 114 -8.76 -4.12 13.72
N ASP A 115 -9.02 -2.88 13.33
CA ASP A 115 -8.34 -1.68 13.83
C ASP A 115 -9.32 -0.79 14.64
N LYS A 116 -8.97 0.50 14.82
CA LYS A 116 -9.83 1.47 15.51
C LYS A 116 -11.13 1.79 14.77
N ASP A 117 -11.16 1.64 13.44
CA ASP A 117 -12.28 2.03 12.59
C ASP A 117 -13.19 0.82 12.29
N GLY A 118 -12.69 -0.40 12.41
CA GLY A 118 -13.50 -1.60 12.33
C GLY A 118 -12.79 -2.79 11.71
N PRO A 119 -13.54 -3.71 11.08
CA PRO A 119 -12.98 -4.88 10.44
C PRO A 119 -12.04 -4.51 9.29
N VAL A 120 -10.87 -5.15 9.24
CA VAL A 120 -9.87 -4.97 8.17
C VAL A 120 -9.52 -6.30 7.49
N ASN A 121 -9.03 -6.24 6.26
CA ASN A 121 -8.20 -7.28 5.66
C ASN A 121 -6.74 -6.90 5.85
N ILE A 122 -5.89 -7.88 6.13
CA ILE A 122 -4.46 -7.72 6.36
C ILE A 122 -3.75 -8.61 5.35
N GLY A 123 -2.72 -8.09 4.71
CA GLY A 123 -1.89 -8.82 3.76
C GLY A 123 -0.42 -8.61 4.07
N LEU A 124 0.35 -9.69 4.02
CA LEU A 124 1.80 -9.69 4.07
C LEU A 124 2.32 -10.44 2.85
N SER A 125 2.92 -9.72 1.91
CA SER A 125 3.44 -10.30 0.68
C SER A 125 4.96 -10.22 0.61
N PHE A 126 5.55 -11.26 0.04
CA PHE A 126 6.98 -11.44 -0.10
C PHE A 126 7.34 -11.49 -1.57
N LEU A 127 8.13 -10.54 -2.05
CA LEU A 127 8.53 -10.45 -3.46
C LEU A 127 10.04 -10.30 -3.56
N SER A 128 10.72 -11.12 -4.37
CA SER A 128 12.17 -11.00 -4.58
C SER A 128 12.47 -10.14 -5.82
N PRO A 129 12.94 -8.88 -5.67
CA PRO A 129 13.30 -8.04 -6.81
C PRO A 129 14.63 -8.44 -7.43
N LYS A 130 15.51 -9.08 -6.65
CA LYS A 130 16.82 -9.58 -7.09
C LYS A 130 17.36 -10.59 -6.06
N PRO A 131 18.30 -11.47 -6.45
CA PRO A 131 18.84 -12.50 -5.55
C PRO A 131 19.35 -11.92 -4.23
N GLY A 132 18.95 -12.54 -3.11
CA GLY A 132 19.36 -12.16 -1.76
C GLY A 132 18.59 -10.98 -1.17
N LYS A 133 17.63 -10.38 -1.87
CA LYS A 133 16.78 -9.29 -1.37
C LYS A 133 15.31 -9.67 -1.43
N LEU A 134 14.58 -9.25 -0.40
CA LEU A 134 13.15 -9.50 -0.24
C LEU A 134 12.45 -8.18 -0.02
N LEU A 135 11.36 -7.94 -0.75
CA LEU A 135 10.39 -6.91 -0.43
C LEU A 135 9.31 -7.52 0.45
N VAL A 136 9.01 -6.81 1.52
CA VAL A 136 8.02 -7.17 2.53
C VAL A 136 6.92 -6.15 2.42
N ILE A 137 5.83 -6.55 1.79
CA ILE A 137 4.70 -5.67 1.50
C ILE A 137 3.67 -5.90 2.61
N THR A 138 3.56 -4.95 3.53
CA THR A 138 2.55 -5.00 4.58
C THR A 138 1.38 -4.09 4.21
N TYR A 139 0.19 -4.67 4.23
CA TYR A 139 -1.07 -4.04 3.85
C TYR A 139 -2.11 -4.25 4.95
N TRP A 140 -2.88 -3.22 5.28
CA TRP A 140 -4.20 -3.43 5.87
C TRP A 140 -5.21 -2.44 5.32
N GLY A 141 -6.41 -2.92 5.05
CA GLY A 141 -7.49 -2.13 4.47
C GLY A 141 -8.83 -2.37 5.14
N THR A 142 -9.59 -1.29 5.33
CA THR A 142 -10.93 -1.31 5.94
C THR A 142 -11.91 -2.05 5.03
N LYS A 143 -12.57 -3.08 5.57
CA LYS A 143 -13.55 -3.88 4.82
C LYS A 143 -14.76 -3.02 4.42
N GLY A 144 -15.11 -3.07 3.13
CA GLY A 144 -16.21 -2.29 2.54
C GLY A 144 -15.76 -0.97 1.90
N GLU A 145 -14.57 -0.48 2.25
CA GLU A 145 -14.01 0.76 1.73
C GLU A 145 -12.80 0.50 0.81
N GLN A 146 -11.89 -0.40 1.19
CA GLN A 146 -10.72 -0.77 0.40
C GLN A 146 -11.07 -1.25 -1.02
N GLU A 147 -12.24 -1.87 -1.22
CA GLU A 147 -12.64 -2.43 -2.51
C GLU A 147 -12.79 -1.35 -3.59
N LYS A 148 -13.00 -0.09 -3.19
CA LYS A 148 -13.03 1.08 -4.08
C LYS A 148 -11.67 1.36 -4.73
N HIS A 149 -10.60 0.95 -4.05
CA HIS A 149 -9.21 1.16 -4.46
C HIS A 149 -8.59 -0.06 -5.14
N GLY A 150 -9.33 -1.17 -5.30
CA GLY A 150 -8.81 -2.42 -5.86
C GLY A 150 -8.02 -2.27 -7.18
N PRO A 151 -8.55 -1.56 -8.20
CA PRO A 151 -7.81 -1.31 -9.44
C PRO A 151 -6.54 -0.48 -9.25
N GLU A 152 -6.56 0.50 -8.34
CA GLU A 152 -5.43 1.37 -8.05
C GLU A 152 -4.34 0.62 -7.28
N LEU A 153 -4.72 -0.13 -6.24
CA LEU A 153 -3.81 -1.01 -5.51
C LEU A 153 -3.16 -2.03 -6.44
N LEU A 154 -3.93 -2.64 -7.34
CA LEU A 154 -3.37 -3.56 -8.33
C LEU A 154 -2.36 -2.86 -9.25
N ALA A 155 -2.64 -1.64 -9.70
CA ALA A 155 -1.71 -0.86 -10.52
C ALA A 155 -0.42 -0.51 -9.76
N ILE A 156 -0.53 -0.16 -8.47
CA ILE A 156 0.61 0.08 -7.58
C ILE A 156 1.49 -1.18 -7.49
N ILE A 157 0.91 -2.34 -7.14
CA ILE A 157 1.64 -3.60 -7.02
C ILE A 157 2.25 -4.03 -8.37
N GLN A 158 1.51 -3.89 -9.48
CA GLN A 158 2.01 -4.19 -10.83
C GLN A 158 3.08 -3.22 -11.33
N SER A 159 3.26 -2.06 -10.71
CA SER A 159 4.36 -1.15 -11.06
C SER A 159 5.70 -1.56 -10.42
N LEU A 160 5.64 -2.45 -9.42
CA LEU A 160 6.79 -2.87 -8.62
C LEU A 160 7.77 -3.68 -9.46
N LYS A 161 9.04 -3.25 -9.47
CA LYS A 161 10.13 -3.90 -10.21
C LYS A 161 11.48 -3.57 -9.60
N SER A 162 12.51 -4.34 -9.95
CA SER A 162 13.90 -4.00 -9.61
C SER A 162 14.27 -2.60 -10.16
N ALA A 163 14.99 -1.81 -9.36
CA ALA A 163 15.48 -0.49 -9.75
C ALA A 163 16.85 -0.50 -10.46
N GLY A 164 17.43 -1.67 -10.74
CA GLY A 164 18.73 -1.78 -11.42
C GLY A 164 18.96 -3.11 -12.15
N LYS A 165 19.78 -3.05 -13.21
CA LYS A 165 20.53 -4.19 -13.77
C LYS A 165 21.78 -4.44 -12.92
#